data_AF-A0A098BA23-F1
#
_entry.id   AF-A0A098BA23-F1
#
_cell.length_a   1.000
_cell.length_b   1.000
_cell.length_c   1.000
_cell.angle_alpha   90.00
_cell.angle_beta   90.00
_cell.angle_gamma   90.00
#
_symmetry.space_group_name_H-M   'P 1'
#
loop_
_entity.id
_entity.type
_entity.pdbx_description
1 polymer ?
#
loop_
_entity_poly.entity_id
_entity_poly.type
_entity_poly.pdbx_seq_one_letter_code
_entity_poly.pdbx_strand_id
1 'polypeptide(L)'
;MSTFVVWMTELLKWLYNLTDLVGFASYGLAIILLTIIIKTLIYPLTWKQMKSMRKTMEIQPKLQEIQKKYKNNPEKLNQETMELYKKHNLNPAGGCLPLLVQLPIFWALYNTLFHFDNYIADPSQAMFLWFSITENGNLVLAILAGATTFLQTKLTTASNPAMKAQNNTGKPDAAQSTQKMMLYFMPLFMAYITWTVPSGLGLYFFTMNIVSVLQQLYINRKLNKEQVEVA
;
A
#
# COMPACT_ATOMS: atom_id res chain seq x y z
N MET A 1 -18.15 -19.85 -4.40
CA MET A 1 -17.50 -18.52 -4.30
C MET A 1 -18.33 -17.63 -3.40
N SER A 2 -17.73 -16.77 -2.58
CA SER A 2 -18.52 -15.78 -1.83
C SER A 2 -19.14 -14.77 -2.80
N THR A 3 -20.25 -14.15 -2.40
CA THR A 3 -20.96 -13.13 -3.20
C THR A 3 -20.02 -12.01 -3.65
N PHE A 4 -19.04 -11.65 -2.82
CA PHE A 4 -18.06 -10.62 -3.12
C PHE A 4 -17.09 -10.99 -4.25
N VAL A 5 -16.68 -12.26 -4.35
CA VAL A 5 -15.85 -12.73 -5.47
C VAL A 5 -16.62 -12.68 -6.78
N VAL A 6 -17.89 -13.11 -6.77
CA VAL A 6 -18.74 -13.08 -7.98
C VAL A 6 -18.88 -11.64 -8.48
N TRP A 7 -19.15 -10.70 -7.58
CA TRP A 7 -19.24 -9.28 -7.94
C TRP A 7 -17.93 -8.74 -8.53
N MET A 8 -16.78 -9.14 -7.97
CA MET A 8 -15.47 -8.77 -8.51
C MET A 8 -15.24 -9.33 -9.92
N THR A 9 -15.60 -10.59 -10.17
CA THR A 9 -15.50 -11.22 -11.49
C THR A 9 -16.36 -10.48 -12.51
N GLU A 10 -17.62 -10.17 -12.17
CA GLU A 10 -18.53 -9.46 -13.07
C GLU A 10 -18.06 -8.02 -13.33
N LEU A 11 -17.53 -7.35 -12.31
CA LEU A 11 -16.91 -6.03 -12.48
C LEU A 11 -15.72 -6.09 -13.44
N LEU A 12 -14.87 -7.12 -13.33
CA LEU A 12 -13.71 -7.28 -14.20
C LEU A 12 -14.11 -7.57 -15.67
N LYS A 13 -15.14 -8.41 -15.89
CA LYS A 13 -15.73 -8.63 -17.21
C LYS A 13 -16.33 -7.36 -17.81
N TRP A 14 -17.03 -6.58 -16.99
CA TRP A 14 -17.57 -5.30 -17.42
C TRP A 14 -16.47 -4.33 -17.85
N LEU A 15 -15.37 -4.25 -17.08
CA LEU A 15 -14.20 -3.44 -17.45
C LEU A 15 -13.49 -3.97 -18.70
N TYR A 16 -13.45 -5.27 -18.91
CA TYR A 16 -12.94 -5.86 -20.16
C TYR A 16 -13.78 -5.45 -21.37
N ASN A 17 -15.11 -5.49 -21.27
CA ASN A 17 -15.97 -5.03 -22.36
C ASN A 17 -15.73 -3.56 -22.70
N LEU A 18 -15.40 -2.72 -21.70
CA LEU A 18 -15.00 -1.34 -21.95
C LEU A 18 -13.65 -1.24 -22.69
N THR A 19 -12.68 -2.09 -22.39
CA THR A 19 -11.38 -2.07 -23.09
C THR A 19 -11.49 -2.59 -24.51
N ASP A 20 -12.35 -3.60 -24.72
CA ASP A 20 -12.71 -4.12 -26.04
C ASP A 20 -13.40 -3.06 -26.92
N LEU A 21 -14.34 -2.28 -26.37
CA LEU A 21 -14.98 -1.15 -27.07
C LEU A 21 -13.99 -0.09 -27.58
N VAL A 22 -12.87 0.08 -26.89
CA VAL A 22 -11.80 1.04 -27.26
C VAL A 22 -10.80 0.40 -28.25
N GLY A 23 -10.98 -0.87 -28.60
CA GLY A 23 -10.15 -1.62 -29.55
C GLY A 23 -8.98 -2.38 -28.92
N PHE A 24 -8.92 -2.45 -27.58
CA PHE A 24 -7.84 -3.12 -26.85
C PHE A 24 -8.40 -4.18 -25.89
N ALA A 25 -8.91 -5.28 -26.46
CA ALA A 25 -9.47 -6.41 -25.72
C ALA A 25 -8.41 -7.11 -24.85
N SER A 26 -8.27 -6.71 -23.58
CA SER A 26 -7.34 -7.36 -22.64
C SER A 26 -7.81 -7.24 -21.21
N TYR A 27 -7.85 -8.38 -20.51
CA TYR A 27 -8.12 -8.40 -19.08
C TYR A 27 -7.00 -7.76 -18.26
N GLY A 28 -5.77 -7.67 -18.78
CA GLY A 28 -4.69 -6.91 -18.14
C GLY A 28 -5.00 -5.42 -18.05
N LEU A 29 -5.56 -4.83 -19.11
CA LEU A 29 -6.03 -3.44 -19.08
C LEU A 29 -7.22 -3.27 -18.13
N ALA A 30 -8.14 -4.24 -18.08
CA ALA A 30 -9.25 -4.22 -17.15
C ALA A 30 -8.76 -4.20 -15.69
N ILE A 31 -7.73 -4.96 -15.35
CA ILE A 31 -7.08 -4.94 -14.01
C ILE A 31 -6.48 -3.56 -13.72
N ILE A 32 -5.79 -2.94 -14.68
CA ILE A 32 -5.21 -1.60 -14.50
C ILE A 32 -6.31 -0.56 -14.22
N LEU A 33 -7.38 -0.58 -15.02
CA LEU A 33 -8.53 0.32 -14.85
C LEU A 33 -9.21 0.09 -13.49
N LEU A 34 -9.43 -1.16 -13.10
CA LEU A 34 -9.99 -1.52 -11.80
C LEU A 34 -9.19 -0.88 -10.67
N THR A 35 -7.85 -1.02 -10.70
CA THR A 35 -6.96 -0.45 -9.69
C THR A 35 -7.08 1.06 -9.62
N ILE A 36 -7.10 1.75 -10.76
CA ILE A 36 -7.23 3.21 -10.82
C ILE A 36 -8.58 3.67 -10.25
N ILE A 37 -9.68 2.98 -10.60
CA ILE A 37 -11.02 3.28 -10.12
C ILE A 37 -11.08 3.12 -8.60
N ILE A 38 -10.65 1.96 -8.08
CA ILE A 38 -10.61 1.68 -6.64
C ILE A 38 -9.80 2.75 -5.90
N LYS A 39 -8.61 3.09 -6.40
CA LYS A 39 -7.74 4.12 -5.79
C LYS A 39 -8.35 5.50 -5.80
N THR A 40 -9.12 5.83 -6.83
CA THR A 40 -9.82 7.12 -6.94
C THR A 40 -10.98 7.18 -5.96
N LEU A 41 -11.76 6.11 -5.82
CA LEU A 41 -12.85 6.02 -4.85
C LEU A 41 -12.36 6.08 -3.40
N ILE A 42 -11.21 5.46 -3.10
CA ILE A 42 -10.62 5.43 -1.75
C ILE A 42 -9.79 6.68 -1.45
N TYR A 43 -9.48 7.51 -2.44
CA TYR A 43 -8.69 8.74 -2.28
C TYR A 43 -9.05 9.63 -1.07
N PRO A 44 -10.33 9.98 -0.80
CA PRO A 44 -10.67 10.80 0.36
C PRO A 44 -10.31 10.13 1.70
N LEU A 45 -10.40 8.80 1.77
CA LEU A 45 -9.95 8.03 2.93
C LEU A 45 -8.42 8.11 3.05
N THR A 46 -7.70 7.89 1.94
CA THR A 46 -6.23 7.95 1.92
C THR A 46 -5.71 9.33 2.31
N TRP A 47 -6.38 10.41 1.89
CA TRP A 47 -6.07 11.77 2.32
C TRP A 47 -6.13 11.92 3.85
N LYS A 48 -7.23 11.47 4.47
CA LYS A 48 -7.40 11.51 5.93
C LYS A 48 -6.35 10.67 6.65
N GLN A 49 -6.06 9.47 6.14
CA GLN A 49 -5.04 8.57 6.68
C GLN A 49 -3.65 9.22 6.64
N MET A 50 -3.22 9.75 5.49
CA MET A 50 -1.91 10.39 5.35
C MET A 50 -1.78 11.64 6.23
N LYS A 51 -2.84 12.47 6.32
CA LYS A 51 -2.86 13.63 7.22
C LYS A 51 -2.71 13.22 8.68
N SER A 52 -3.37 12.14 9.12
CA SER A 52 -3.19 11.59 10.46
C SER A 52 -1.76 11.06 10.68
N MET A 53 -1.20 10.35 9.70
CA MET A 53 0.17 9.84 9.80
C MET A 53 1.20 10.97 9.93
N ARG A 54 1.01 12.09 9.22
CA ARG A 54 1.89 13.26 9.30
C ARG A 54 1.92 13.85 10.72
N LYS A 55 0.75 14.02 11.34
CA LYS A 55 0.64 14.47 12.74
C LYS A 55 1.28 13.49 13.73
N THR A 56 1.17 12.18 13.48
CA THR A 56 1.87 11.18 14.30
C THR A 56 3.39 11.31 14.18
N MET A 57 3.91 11.63 12.99
CA MET A 57 5.35 11.89 12.81
C MET A 57 5.81 13.14 13.57
N GLU A 58 4.98 14.18 13.67
CA GLU A 58 5.30 15.41 14.42
C GLU A 58 5.43 15.16 15.93
N ILE A 59 4.65 14.24 16.51
CA ILE A 59 4.72 13.89 17.94
C ILE A 59 5.75 12.80 18.26
N GLN A 60 6.36 12.18 17.25
CA GLN A 60 7.35 11.12 17.41
C GLN A 60 8.53 11.47 18.35
N PRO A 61 9.11 12.69 18.37
CA PRO A 61 10.14 13.04 19.35
C PRO A 61 9.64 12.96 20.81
N LYS A 62 8.41 13.44 21.08
CA LYS A 62 7.80 13.32 22.42
C LYS A 62 7.57 11.86 22.80
N LEU A 63 7.20 11.02 21.83
CA LEU A 63 7.04 9.59 22.05
C LEU A 63 8.38 8.92 22.42
N GLN A 64 9.49 9.34 21.80
CA GLN A 64 10.83 8.85 22.16
C GLN A 64 11.24 9.29 23.58
N GLU A 65 10.89 10.49 24.00
CA GLU A 65 11.13 10.96 25.38
C GLU A 65 10.37 10.11 26.41
N ILE A 66 9.09 9.81 26.15
CA ILE A 66 8.28 8.92 27.00
C ILE A 66 8.91 7.53 27.08
N GLN A 67 9.34 6.97 25.93
CA GLN A 67 10.00 5.66 25.88
C GLN A 67 11.31 5.63 26.69
N LYS A 68 12.11 6.70 26.64
CA LYS A 68 13.33 6.83 27.45
C LYS A 68 13.02 6.97 28.93
N LYS A 69 12.04 7.79 29.30
CA LYS A 69 11.66 8.07 30.70
C LYS A 69 11.08 6.84 31.40
N TYR A 70 10.28 6.04 30.70
CA TYR A 70 9.57 4.90 31.28
C TYR A 70 10.06 3.54 30.76
N LYS A 71 11.32 3.45 30.30
CA LYS A 71 11.91 2.21 29.76
C LYS A 71 11.74 0.99 30.67
N ASN A 72 11.77 1.21 31.99
CA ASN A 72 11.67 0.15 33.00
C ASN A 72 10.24 -0.03 33.56
N ASN A 73 9.26 0.72 33.06
CA ASN A 73 7.87 0.64 33.50
C ASN A 73 6.93 0.58 32.28
N PRO A 74 6.68 -0.63 31.73
CA PRO A 74 5.89 -0.81 30.51
C PRO A 74 4.43 -0.35 30.68
N GLU A 75 3.89 -0.44 31.89
CA GLU A 75 2.52 -0.03 32.19
C GLU A 75 2.37 1.49 32.10
N LYS A 76 3.27 2.25 32.75
CA LYS A 76 3.31 3.71 32.62
C LYS A 76 3.66 4.16 31.20
N LEU A 77 4.55 3.45 30.52
CA LEU A 77 4.90 3.76 29.13
C LEU A 77 3.66 3.70 28.22
N ASN A 78 2.83 2.66 28.35
CA ASN A 78 1.62 2.51 27.55
C ASN A 78 0.58 3.59 27.90
N GLN A 79 0.38 3.87 29.19
CA GLN A 79 -0.54 4.92 29.66
C GLN A 79 -0.17 6.29 29.09
N GLU A 80 1.08 6.71 29.25
CA GLU A 80 1.59 8.02 28.81
C GLU A 80 1.60 8.14 27.28
N THR A 81 1.92 7.04 26.59
CA THR A 81 1.82 6.97 25.12
C THR A 81 0.39 7.20 24.66
N MET A 82 -0.58 6.52 25.27
CA MET A 82 -1.99 6.66 24.92
C MET A 82 -2.53 8.05 25.28
N GLU A 83 -2.10 8.61 26.41
CA GLU A 83 -2.45 9.98 26.80
C GLU A 83 -1.88 11.02 25.83
N LEU A 84 -0.65 10.84 25.35
CA LEU A 84 -0.06 11.70 24.32
C LEU A 84 -0.87 11.66 23.02
N TYR A 85 -1.29 10.47 22.56
CA TYR A 85 -2.15 10.33 21.38
C TYR A 85 -3.51 11.01 21.58
N LYS A 86 -4.15 10.83 22.75
CA LYS A 86 -5.42 11.49 23.09
C LYS A 86 -5.28 13.02 23.12
N LYS A 87 -4.23 13.57 23.74
CA LYS A 87 -3.95 15.01 23.80
C LYS A 87 -3.84 15.65 22.41
N HIS A 88 -3.37 14.90 21.41
CA HIS A 88 -3.24 15.39 20.03
C HIS A 88 -4.42 14.95 19.11
N ASN A 89 -5.46 14.32 19.67
CA ASN A 89 -6.61 13.77 18.93
C ASN A 89 -6.19 12.82 17.79
N LEU A 90 -5.22 11.96 18.07
CA LEU A 90 -4.69 10.99 17.12
C LEU A 90 -5.12 9.57 17.47
N ASN A 91 -5.37 8.74 16.46
CA ASN A 91 -5.67 7.32 16.63
C ASN A 91 -4.46 6.47 16.20
N PRO A 92 -3.87 5.64 17.08
CA PRO A 92 -2.73 4.79 16.73
C PRO A 92 -3.04 3.79 15.59
N ALA A 93 -4.31 3.40 15.41
CA ALA A 93 -4.74 2.50 14.33
C ALA A 93 -4.82 3.19 12.95
N GLY A 94 -4.65 4.51 12.86
CA GLY A 94 -4.76 5.24 11.58
C GLY A 94 -3.75 4.79 10.52
N GLY A 95 -2.63 4.19 10.93
CA GLY A 95 -1.57 3.73 10.03
C GLY A 95 -1.80 2.36 9.37
N CYS A 96 -2.60 1.47 9.97
CA CYS A 96 -2.86 0.13 9.42
C CYS A 96 -4.16 0.05 8.60
N LEU A 97 -4.99 1.10 8.64
CA LEU A 97 -6.25 1.18 7.91
C LEU A 97 -6.14 0.93 6.39
N PRO A 98 -5.07 1.36 5.68
CA PRO A 98 -4.90 1.01 4.26
C PRO A 98 -4.85 -0.50 4.02
N LEU A 99 -4.18 -1.26 4.90
CA LEU A 99 -4.05 -2.70 4.79
C LEU A 99 -5.40 -3.40 4.98
N LEU A 100 -6.20 -2.94 5.94
CA LEU A 100 -7.52 -3.52 6.21
C LEU A 100 -8.49 -3.36 5.03
N VAL A 101 -8.48 -2.20 4.37
CA VAL A 101 -9.30 -1.97 3.18
C VAL A 101 -8.79 -2.79 1.99
N GLN A 102 -7.49 -3.01 1.92
CA GLN A 102 -6.84 -3.73 0.83
C GLN A 102 -7.08 -5.24 0.87
N LEU A 103 -7.14 -5.84 2.06
CA LEU A 103 -7.25 -7.30 2.23
C LEU A 103 -8.47 -7.92 1.53
N PRO A 104 -9.71 -7.40 1.67
CA PRO A 104 -10.86 -7.93 0.95
C PRO A 104 -10.69 -7.87 -0.56
N ILE A 105 -10.23 -6.72 -1.08
CA ILE A 105 -10.04 -6.50 -2.52
C ILE A 105 -9.02 -7.49 -3.08
N PHE A 106 -7.89 -7.64 -2.41
CA PHE A 106 -6.88 -8.62 -2.77
C PHE A 106 -7.46 -10.04 -2.77
N TRP A 107 -8.18 -10.43 -1.72
CA TRP A 107 -8.76 -11.76 -1.62
C TRP A 107 -9.77 -12.05 -2.73
N ALA A 108 -10.61 -11.08 -3.11
CA ALA A 108 -11.54 -11.22 -4.21
C ALA A 108 -10.85 -11.34 -5.56
N LEU A 109 -9.87 -10.48 -5.83
CA LEU A 109 -9.13 -10.50 -7.08
C LEU A 109 -8.26 -11.77 -7.21
N TYR A 110 -7.66 -12.24 -6.11
CA TYR A 110 -6.95 -13.51 -6.05
C TYR A 110 -7.86 -14.68 -6.43
N ASN A 111 -9.02 -14.80 -5.79
CA ASN A 111 -9.96 -15.89 -6.09
C ASN A 111 -10.50 -15.82 -7.51
N THR A 112 -10.74 -14.61 -8.01
CA THR A 112 -11.17 -14.36 -9.40
C THR A 112 -10.12 -14.85 -10.38
N LEU A 113 -8.86 -14.41 -10.21
CA LEU A 113 -7.75 -14.74 -11.11
C LEU A 113 -7.33 -16.21 -11.03
N PHE A 114 -7.44 -16.82 -9.86
CA PHE A 114 -7.11 -18.24 -9.67
C PHE A 114 -8.10 -19.19 -10.36
N HIS A 115 -9.38 -18.82 -10.44
CA HIS A 115 -10.41 -19.61 -11.11
C HIS A 115 -10.76 -19.06 -12.50
N PHE A 116 -9.92 -18.16 -13.03
CA PHE A 116 -10.27 -17.30 -14.16
C PHE A 116 -10.39 -18.06 -15.47
N ASP A 117 -9.65 -19.15 -15.63
CA ASP A 117 -9.70 -20.02 -16.80
C ASP A 117 -11.10 -20.61 -17.05
N ASN A 118 -11.95 -20.69 -16.01
CA ASN A 118 -13.36 -21.09 -16.16
C ASN A 118 -14.26 -20.01 -16.79
N TYR A 119 -13.77 -18.78 -16.93
CA TYR A 119 -14.53 -17.61 -17.36
C TYR A 119 -14.05 -17.00 -18.68
N ILE A 120 -12.86 -17.38 -19.14
CA ILE A 120 -12.31 -16.90 -20.40
C ILE A 120 -12.68 -17.89 -21.50
N ALA A 121 -13.35 -17.39 -22.54
CA ALA A 121 -13.68 -18.21 -23.70
C ALA A 121 -12.48 -18.35 -24.67
N ASP A 122 -11.61 -17.35 -24.73
CA ASP A 122 -10.43 -17.33 -25.59
C ASP A 122 -9.16 -16.97 -24.78
N PRO A 123 -8.17 -17.88 -24.69
CA PRO A 123 -6.90 -17.64 -24.01
C PRO A 123 -6.17 -16.36 -24.43
N SER A 124 -6.41 -15.86 -25.65
CA SER A 124 -5.82 -14.60 -26.13
C SER A 124 -6.21 -13.40 -25.25
N GLN A 125 -7.40 -13.42 -24.64
CA GLN A 125 -7.91 -12.35 -23.78
C GLN A 125 -7.14 -12.25 -22.45
N ALA A 126 -6.54 -13.36 -22.02
CA ALA A 126 -5.72 -13.44 -20.81
C ALA A 126 -4.29 -12.91 -21.03
N MET A 127 -3.88 -12.74 -22.28
CA MET A 127 -2.57 -12.20 -22.60
C MET A 127 -2.55 -10.68 -22.36
N PHE A 128 -1.51 -10.22 -21.68
CA PHE A 128 -1.21 -8.81 -21.52
C PHE A 128 0.27 -8.59 -21.78
N LEU A 129 0.56 -7.80 -22.82
CA LEU A 129 1.92 -7.62 -23.35
C LEU A 129 2.53 -8.98 -23.74
N TRP A 130 3.53 -9.46 -23.00
CA TRP A 130 4.26 -10.71 -23.27
C TRP A 130 3.94 -11.84 -22.28
N PHE A 131 2.98 -11.67 -21.38
CA PHE A 131 2.66 -12.65 -20.34
C PHE A 131 1.16 -12.91 -20.20
N SER A 132 0.78 -14.08 -19.68
CA SER A 132 -0.59 -14.38 -19.30
C SER A 132 -0.88 -13.89 -17.88
N ILE A 133 -2.04 -13.28 -17.66
CA ILE A 133 -2.47 -12.82 -16.33
C ILE A 133 -2.82 -13.97 -15.36
N THR A 134 -3.07 -15.17 -15.87
CA THR A 134 -3.46 -16.33 -15.04
C THR A 134 -2.25 -17.16 -14.60
N GLU A 135 -1.13 -17.04 -15.32
CA GLU A 135 0.09 -17.77 -14.99
C GLU A 135 0.81 -17.19 -13.77
N ASN A 136 1.34 -18.08 -12.93
CA ASN A 136 2.21 -17.73 -11.81
C ASN A 136 3.67 -17.60 -12.30
N GLY A 137 4.56 -17.10 -11.44
CA GLY A 137 6.00 -17.21 -11.69
C GLY A 137 6.62 -16.08 -12.52
N ASN A 138 5.89 -15.00 -12.80
CA ASN A 138 6.40 -13.89 -13.61
C ASN A 138 7.44 -13.05 -12.86
N LEU A 139 8.71 -13.35 -13.14
CA LEU A 139 9.87 -12.69 -12.52
C LEU A 139 9.93 -11.18 -12.81
N VAL A 140 9.52 -10.74 -14.01
CA VAL A 140 9.54 -9.32 -14.37
C VAL A 140 8.59 -8.54 -13.47
N LEU A 141 7.36 -9.04 -13.30
CA LEU A 141 6.39 -8.42 -12.40
C LEU A 141 6.82 -8.51 -10.94
N ALA A 142 7.44 -9.60 -10.50
CA ALA A 142 7.97 -9.72 -9.14
C ALA A 142 9.03 -8.65 -8.84
N ILE A 143 9.98 -8.43 -9.74
CA ILE A 143 11.00 -7.39 -9.62
C ILE A 143 10.37 -6.00 -9.62
N LEU A 144 9.43 -5.75 -10.54
CA LEU A 144 8.74 -4.46 -10.63
C LEU A 144 7.88 -4.16 -9.39
N ALA A 145 7.16 -5.15 -8.87
CA ALA A 145 6.39 -5.03 -7.64
C ALA A 145 7.29 -4.76 -6.44
N GLY A 146 8.41 -5.48 -6.31
CA GLY A 146 9.43 -5.23 -5.29
C GLY A 146 10.01 -3.82 -5.39
N ALA A 147 10.48 -3.41 -6.57
CA ALA A 147 11.07 -2.09 -6.80
C ALA A 147 10.08 -0.95 -6.49
N THR A 148 8.83 -1.08 -6.95
CA THR A 148 7.78 -0.08 -6.66
C THR A 148 7.37 -0.05 -5.20
N THR A 149 7.33 -1.20 -4.52
CA THR A 149 7.08 -1.28 -3.07
C THR A 149 8.22 -0.62 -2.29
N PHE A 150 9.47 -0.83 -2.72
CA PHE A 150 10.63 -0.14 -2.13
C PHE A 150 10.53 1.37 -2.31
N LEU A 151 10.19 1.85 -3.50
CA LEU A 151 10.00 3.27 -3.77
C LEU A 151 8.87 3.86 -2.90
N GLN A 152 7.72 3.19 -2.84
CA GLN A 152 6.59 3.60 -2.01
C GLN A 152 6.96 3.65 -0.53
N THR A 153 7.63 2.62 -0.02
CA THR A 153 8.06 2.53 1.37
C THR A 153 9.11 3.60 1.69
N LYS A 154 10.06 3.82 0.79
CA LYS A 154 11.08 4.87 0.91
C LYS A 154 10.44 6.26 0.94
N LEU A 155 9.45 6.53 0.10
CA LEU A 155 8.74 7.83 0.12
C LEU A 155 7.99 8.05 1.43
N THR A 156 7.28 7.04 1.92
CA THR A 156 6.55 7.10 3.19
C THR A 156 7.49 7.26 4.38
N THR A 157 8.63 6.56 4.35
CA THR A 157 9.67 6.57 5.39
C THR A 157 10.49 7.87 5.37
N ALA A 158 10.81 8.41 4.19
CA ALA A 158 11.58 9.65 4.03
C ALA A 158 10.81 10.88 4.53
N SER A 159 9.47 10.84 4.52
CA SER A 159 8.63 11.83 5.18
C SER A 159 8.69 11.80 6.71
N ASN A 160 9.36 10.81 7.32
CA ASN A 160 9.51 10.72 8.77
C ASN A 160 10.77 11.46 9.27
N PRO A 161 10.66 12.64 9.92
CA PRO A 161 11.81 13.39 10.43
C PRO A 161 12.57 12.69 11.56
N ALA A 162 11.97 11.73 12.27
CA ALA A 162 12.65 10.98 13.33
C ALA A 162 13.83 10.12 12.81
N MET A 163 13.81 9.75 11.53
CA MET A 163 14.92 9.05 10.87
C MET A 163 16.16 9.94 10.67
N LYS A 164 15.97 11.26 10.52
CA LYS A 164 17.08 12.20 10.29
C LYS A 164 17.77 12.63 11.58
N ALA A 165 17.02 12.76 12.67
CA ALA A 165 17.54 13.24 13.96
C ALA A 165 18.45 12.22 14.69
N GLN A 166 18.39 10.93 14.33
CA GLN A 166 19.03 9.84 15.07
C GLN A 166 20.19 9.15 14.33
N ASN A 167 20.67 9.72 13.22
CA ASN A 167 21.92 9.26 12.60
C ASN A 167 23.18 9.56 13.45
N ASN A 168 23.05 10.30 14.56
CA ASN A 168 24.19 10.76 15.37
C ASN A 168 24.43 9.99 16.68
N THR A 169 23.63 8.98 17.05
CA THR A 169 23.75 8.32 18.37
C THR A 169 24.13 6.83 18.37
N GLY A 170 24.40 6.23 17.21
CA GLY A 170 25.05 4.91 17.10
C GLY A 170 24.33 3.70 17.70
N LYS A 171 23.19 3.87 18.38
CA LYS A 171 22.38 2.77 18.95
C LYS A 171 21.08 2.61 18.17
N PRO A 172 20.81 1.44 17.58
CA PRO A 172 19.52 1.15 16.97
C PRO A 172 18.48 0.96 18.07
N ASP A 173 17.61 1.95 18.27
CA ASP A 173 16.38 1.76 19.04
C ASP A 173 15.46 0.78 18.29
N ALA A 174 14.62 0.04 19.04
CA ALA A 174 13.67 -0.93 18.47
C ALA A 174 12.75 -0.32 17.39
N ALA A 175 12.47 0.98 17.46
CA ALA A 175 11.73 1.69 16.42
C ALA A 175 12.49 1.77 15.08
N GLN A 176 13.82 1.90 15.09
CA GLN A 176 14.64 2.00 13.89
C GLN A 176 14.79 0.64 13.20
N SER A 177 14.91 -0.45 13.96
CA SER A 177 14.98 -1.80 13.40
C SER A 177 13.68 -2.18 12.70
N THR A 178 12.53 -1.88 13.29
CA THR A 178 11.21 -2.08 12.64
C THR A 178 11.10 -1.28 11.33
N GLN A 179 11.59 -0.04 11.31
CA GLN A 179 11.50 0.80 10.12
C GLN A 179 12.45 0.37 9.00
N LYS A 180 13.68 -0.05 9.34
CA LYS A 180 14.64 -0.64 8.39
C LYS A 180 14.14 -1.98 7.85
N MET A 181 13.55 -2.82 8.72
CA MET A 181 12.90 -4.06 8.31
C MET A 181 11.78 -3.75 7.30
N MET A 182 10.88 -2.82 7.60
CA MET A 182 9.84 -2.42 6.65
C MET A 182 10.41 -1.94 5.31
N LEU A 183 11.51 -1.16 5.33
CA LEU A 183 12.13 -0.63 4.11
C LEU A 183 12.74 -1.70 3.20
N TYR A 184 13.36 -2.75 3.75
CA TYR A 184 14.09 -3.75 2.97
C TYR A 184 13.39 -5.10 2.88
N PHE A 185 12.82 -5.57 3.98
CA PHE A 185 12.14 -6.86 4.04
C PHE A 185 10.81 -6.84 3.28
N MET A 186 9.99 -5.79 3.47
CA MET A 186 8.66 -5.74 2.84
C MET A 186 8.74 -5.79 1.30
N PRO A 187 9.62 -5.04 0.62
CA PRO A 187 9.77 -5.15 -0.83
C PRO A 187 10.22 -6.53 -1.31
N LEU A 188 11.12 -7.20 -0.58
CA LEU A 188 11.56 -8.55 -0.90
C LEU A 188 10.44 -9.57 -0.71
N PHE A 189 9.72 -9.47 0.40
CA PHE A 189 8.51 -10.26 0.67
C PHE A 189 7.46 -10.04 -0.43
N MET A 190 7.27 -8.80 -0.86
CA MET A 190 6.32 -8.46 -1.90
C MET A 190 6.70 -9.01 -3.27
N ALA A 191 7.99 -8.97 -3.61
CA ALA A 191 8.51 -9.60 -4.82
C ALA A 191 8.28 -11.12 -4.79
N TYR A 192 8.55 -11.76 -3.64
CA TYR A 192 8.31 -13.19 -3.45
C TYR A 192 6.82 -13.54 -3.59
N ILE A 193 5.92 -12.83 -2.92
CA ILE A 193 4.48 -13.07 -3.03
C ILE A 193 4.03 -12.91 -4.48
N THR A 194 4.43 -11.82 -5.14
CA THR A 194 4.08 -11.55 -6.54
C THR A 194 4.56 -12.67 -7.48
N TRP A 195 5.70 -13.28 -7.18
CA TRP A 195 6.20 -14.42 -7.94
C TRP A 195 5.35 -15.68 -7.75
N THR A 196 4.79 -15.89 -6.55
CA THR A 196 3.99 -17.08 -6.22
C THR A 196 2.52 -17.03 -6.68
N VAL A 197 1.98 -15.85 -6.96
CA VAL A 197 0.57 -15.63 -7.32
C VAL A 197 0.39 -15.40 -8.83
N PRO A 198 -0.86 -15.44 -9.35
CA PRO A 198 -1.12 -15.14 -10.76
C PRO A 198 -0.59 -13.76 -11.18
N SER A 199 -0.04 -13.66 -12.38
CA SER A 199 0.59 -12.44 -12.91
C SER A 199 -0.38 -11.26 -12.96
N GLY A 200 -1.68 -11.49 -13.07
CA GLY A 200 -2.71 -10.45 -12.95
C GLY A 200 -2.69 -9.76 -11.59
N LEU A 201 -2.40 -10.48 -10.50
CA LEU A 201 -2.18 -9.87 -9.20
C LEU A 201 -0.86 -9.11 -9.14
N GLY A 202 0.19 -9.59 -9.81
CA GLY A 202 1.44 -8.85 -9.94
C GLY A 202 1.25 -7.51 -10.66
N LEU A 203 0.48 -7.52 -11.75
CA LEU A 203 0.10 -6.31 -12.50
C LEU A 203 -0.75 -5.37 -11.62
N TYR A 204 -1.70 -5.93 -10.88
CA TYR A 204 -2.49 -5.19 -9.90
C TYR A 204 -1.60 -4.49 -8.87
N PHE A 205 -0.67 -5.21 -8.24
CA PHE A 205 0.23 -4.65 -7.24
C PHE A 205 1.17 -3.59 -7.80
N PHE A 206 1.75 -3.84 -8.97
CA PHE A 206 2.59 -2.86 -9.67
C PHE A 206 1.84 -1.56 -9.95
N THR A 207 0.65 -1.67 -10.54
CA THR A 207 -0.22 -0.52 -10.86
C THR A 207 -0.63 0.21 -9.58
N MET A 208 -1.04 -0.55 -8.55
CA MET A 208 -1.46 -0.03 -7.26
C MET A 208 -0.34 0.77 -6.58
N ASN A 209 0.89 0.28 -6.65
CA ASN A 209 2.06 0.95 -6.10
C ASN A 209 2.38 2.24 -6.86
N ILE A 210 2.32 2.24 -8.20
CA ILE A 210 2.53 3.46 -9.01
C ILE A 210 1.50 4.52 -8.64
N VAL A 211 0.21 4.17 -8.62
CA VAL A 211 -0.86 5.11 -8.25
C VAL A 211 -0.65 5.61 -6.82
N SER A 212 -0.27 4.73 -5.89
CA SER A 212 0.03 5.11 -4.51
C SER A 212 1.21 6.08 -4.40
N VAL A 213 2.27 5.87 -5.17
CA VAL A 213 3.43 6.77 -5.22
C VAL A 213 3.02 8.15 -5.73
N LEU A 214 2.25 8.21 -6.83
CA LEU A 214 1.74 9.46 -7.38
C LEU A 214 0.84 10.20 -6.38
N GLN A 215 -0.08 9.48 -5.74
CA GLN A 215 -0.94 10.02 -4.67
C GLN A 215 -0.10 10.55 -3.49
N GLN A 216 0.88 9.78 -3.03
CA GLN A 216 1.76 10.18 -1.91
C GLN A 216 2.55 11.44 -2.25
N LEU A 217 3.11 11.53 -3.46
CA LEU A 217 3.86 12.71 -3.91
C LEU A 217 2.96 13.96 -3.96
N TYR A 218 1.73 13.81 -4.50
CA TYR A 218 0.76 14.90 -4.54
C TYR A 218 0.34 15.36 -3.14
N ILE A 219 0.00 14.42 -2.25
CA ILE A 219 -0.48 14.72 -0.90
C ILE A 219 0.65 15.31 -0.05
N ASN A 220 1.86 14.78 -0.11
CA ASN A 220 3.02 15.32 0.60
C ASN A 220 3.30 16.77 0.16
N ARG A 221 3.21 17.08 -1.14
CA ARG A 221 3.37 18.46 -1.64
C ARG A 221 2.30 19.38 -1.06
N LYS A 222 1.04 18.96 -1.02
CA LYS A 222 -0.06 19.78 -0.51
C LYS A 222 0.03 20.01 1.01
N LEU A 223 0.32 18.96 1.78
CA LEU A 223 0.49 19.07 3.24
C LEU A 223 1.69 19.95 3.62
N ASN A 224 2.78 19.91 2.87
CA ASN A 224 3.94 20.78 3.12
C ASN A 224 3.63 22.26 2.85
N LYS A 225 2.82 22.57 1.84
CA LYS A 225 2.36 23.95 1.58
C LYS A 225 1.47 24.47 2.72
N GLU A 226 0.51 23.66 3.17
CA GLU A 226 -0.36 24.00 4.32
C GLU A 226 0.47 24.33 5.59
N GLN A 227 1.59 23.64 5.84
CA GLN A 227 2.46 23.93 6.99
C GLN A 227 3.23 25.25 6.86
N VAL A 228 3.69 25.61 5.66
CA VAL A 228 4.42 26.86 5.41
C VAL A 228 3.50 28.08 5.50
N GLU A 229 2.22 27.94 5.16
CA GLU A 229 1.24 29.03 5.28
C GLU A 229 0.79 29.28 6.72
N VAL A 230 0.96 28.30 7.62
CA VAL A 230 0.54 28.37 9.03
C VAL A 230 1.70 28.73 9.99
N ALA A 231 2.95 28.61 9.54
CA ALA A 231 4.16 28.93 10.30
C ALA A 231 4.58 30.39 10.11
#